data_AF-A0A0W0GEX5-F1
#
_entry.id   AF-A0A0W0GEX5-F1
#
_cell.length_a   1.000
_cell.length_b   1.000
_cell.length_c   1.000
_cell.angle_alpha   90.00
_cell.angle_beta   90.00
_cell.angle_gamma   90.00
#
_symmetry.space_group_name_H-M   'P 1'
#
loop_
_entity.id
_entity.type
_entity.pdbx_description
1 polymer ?
#
loop_
_entity_poly.entity_id
_entity_poly.type
_entity_poly.pdbx_seq_one_letter_code
_entity_poly.pdbx_strand_id
1 'polypeptide(L)'
;MEDKYIVPVMAFIKEYVFKSKFVRIWYELEEVNEDAHEITFYTSRVHSTSSSMRDALVTLLVVRQGHICWDDLRMPPDGVLRADRSVKCNKSISLISKLHAMWKDKKVKYIVLTDEFRVAFVSGFYRFPGSEKMYMVLRPFQLSQQTSLRCILGLALNRSSPGHHFDPMMSVERLRGVLGRDSDEAVAMNSPAVNFSDFDLFTIQHRRPDALAFLDWKSTAEKRAVARLPVVGDILGVAVNRFAEKEPLLHFTLPLDKPRAETSDLLMNNPRPRQSGIDEFLQLSQGTLQFRIDKVVRSGTAKFSQVFFGSLLRTARGGTSTVCETPICLKLFDEVLFPIKVRIEDLASDPRNCCRSLHFASDMMRREHATYQRLQYLQGTLLPHNYGFHEVCDICLSISCYWILHSLLSLMEGLSGAFS
;
A
#
# COMPACT_ATOMS: atom_id res chain seq x y z
N MET A 1 24.90 3.74 -7.18
CA MET A 1 24.28 3.67 -5.84
C MET A 1 23.68 5.01 -5.44
N GLU A 2 24.41 6.12 -5.54
CA GLU A 2 23.91 7.46 -5.21
C GLU A 2 22.66 7.87 -6.00
N ASP A 3 22.69 7.82 -7.33
CA ASP A 3 21.53 8.18 -8.18
C ASP A 3 20.31 7.29 -7.92
N LYS A 4 20.56 6.02 -7.60
CA LYS A 4 19.52 5.03 -7.39
C LYS A 4 18.80 5.23 -6.06
N TYR A 5 19.47 5.66 -4.99
CA TYR A 5 18.85 5.70 -3.65
C TYR A 5 19.00 7.04 -2.96
N ILE A 6 20.18 7.64 -2.99
CA ILE A 6 20.53 8.79 -2.15
C ILE A 6 19.95 10.07 -2.72
N VAL A 7 20.15 10.33 -4.02
CA VAL A 7 19.64 11.55 -4.67
C VAL A 7 18.11 11.66 -4.55
N PRO A 8 17.31 10.61 -4.85
CA PRO A 8 15.85 10.68 -4.70
C PRO A 8 15.41 10.88 -3.25
N VAL A 9 16.05 10.20 -2.29
CA VAL A 9 15.72 10.35 -0.86
C VAL A 9 16.06 11.76 -0.39
N MET A 10 17.21 12.30 -0.78
CA MET A 10 17.62 13.66 -0.42
C MET A 10 16.70 14.73 -0.99
N ALA A 11 16.27 14.58 -2.24
CA ALA A 11 15.30 15.49 -2.85
C ALA A 11 14.00 15.52 -2.05
N PHE A 12 13.43 14.35 -1.77
CA PHE A 12 12.22 14.22 -0.97
C PHE A 12 12.38 14.79 0.45
N ILE A 13 13.45 14.42 1.16
CA ILE A 13 13.67 14.82 2.55
C ILE A 13 13.88 16.33 2.68
N LYS A 14 14.57 16.98 1.73
CA LYS A 14 14.72 18.44 1.68
C LYS A 14 13.38 19.15 1.48
N GLU A 15 12.54 18.62 0.60
CA GLU A 15 11.29 19.27 0.22
C GLU A 15 10.18 19.09 1.28
N TYR A 16 10.11 17.90 1.90
CA TYR A 16 8.96 17.51 2.73
C TYR A 16 9.26 17.39 4.23
N VAL A 17 10.49 17.00 4.62
CA VAL A 17 10.82 16.77 6.04
C VAL A 17 11.60 17.94 6.63
N PHE A 18 12.59 18.46 5.90
CA PHE A 18 13.42 19.59 6.30
C PHE A 18 13.14 20.83 5.44
N LYS A 19 11.86 21.12 5.18
CA LYS A 19 11.41 22.27 4.37
C LYS A 19 11.83 23.64 4.97
N SER A 20 12.17 23.68 6.25
CA SER A 20 12.58 24.89 6.94
C SER A 20 13.86 25.47 6.34
N LYS A 21 13.83 26.75 5.94
CA LYS A 21 15.01 27.49 5.46
C LYS A 21 16.13 27.56 6.51
N PHE A 22 15.83 27.25 7.77
CA PHE A 22 16.76 27.29 8.89
C PHE A 22 17.48 25.96 9.13
N VAL A 23 17.14 24.90 8.40
CA VAL A 23 17.76 23.58 8.53
C VAL A 23 18.38 23.18 7.20
N ARG A 24 19.67 22.89 7.22
CA ARG A 24 20.39 22.36 6.04
C ARG A 24 20.61 20.87 6.25
N ILE A 25 20.24 20.05 5.26
CA ILE A 25 20.56 18.62 5.22
C ILE A 25 21.47 18.31 4.02
N TRP A 26 22.49 17.50 4.23
CA TRP A 26 23.40 16.99 3.21
C TRP A 26 23.87 15.58 3.58
N TYR A 27 24.64 14.96 2.70
CA TYR A 27 25.30 13.68 2.98
C TYR A 27 26.77 13.77 2.61
N GLU A 28 27.57 12.90 3.23
CA GLU A 28 28.97 12.68 2.88
C GLU A 28 29.13 11.19 2.53
N LEU A 29 29.76 10.92 1.39
CA LEU A 29 30.12 9.57 0.95
C LEU A 29 31.60 9.33 1.33
N GLU A 30 31.85 8.21 1.98
CA GLU A 30 33.17 7.73 2.37
C GLU A 30 33.35 6.32 1.81
N GLU A 31 34.36 6.13 0.96
CA GLU A 31 34.77 4.80 0.52
C GLU A 31 35.59 4.14 1.62
N VAL A 32 35.02 3.11 2.25
CA VAL A 32 35.71 2.46 3.38
C VAL A 32 36.69 1.41 2.87
N ASN A 33 36.31 0.68 1.83
CA ASN A 33 37.16 -0.22 1.05
C ASN A 33 36.44 -0.59 -0.27
N GLU A 34 37.07 -1.41 -1.11
CA GLU A 34 36.50 -1.86 -2.40
C GLU A 34 35.14 -2.57 -2.28
N ASP A 35 34.81 -3.10 -1.10
CA ASP A 35 33.59 -3.90 -0.87
C ASP A 35 32.54 -3.16 0.00
N ALA A 36 32.81 -1.93 0.43
CA ALA A 36 31.93 -1.19 1.33
C ALA A 36 31.94 0.33 1.14
N HIS A 37 30.74 0.89 1.01
CA HIS A 37 30.49 2.33 0.96
C HIS A 37 29.76 2.78 2.21
N GLU A 38 30.20 3.89 2.78
CA GLU A 38 29.57 4.52 3.93
C GLU A 38 29.00 5.88 3.52
N ILE A 39 27.74 6.13 3.83
CA ILE A 39 27.08 7.40 3.56
C ILE A 39 26.46 7.91 4.84
N THR A 40 26.94 9.05 5.33
CA THR A 40 26.38 9.68 6.52
C THR A 40 25.58 10.92 6.14
N PHE A 41 24.34 10.96 6.61
CA PHE A 41 23.44 12.10 6.44
C PHE A 41 23.58 13.03 7.65
N TYR A 42 23.81 14.31 7.38
CA TYR A 42 24.01 15.34 8.39
C TYR A 42 22.96 16.42 8.30
N THR A 43 22.68 17.06 9.43
CA THR A 43 21.91 18.30 9.49
C THR A 43 22.65 19.38 10.28
N SER A 44 22.37 20.65 9.97
CA SER A 44 22.77 21.79 10.80
C SER A 44 21.71 22.87 10.79
N ARG A 45 21.71 23.72 11.83
CA ARG A 45 20.87 24.92 11.90
C ARG A 45 21.63 26.11 11.33
N VAL A 46 21.04 26.81 10.38
CA VAL A 46 21.69 27.90 9.61
C VAL A 46 22.04 29.12 10.50
N HIS A 47 21.39 29.27 11.65
CA HIS A 47 21.58 30.41 12.56
C HIS A 47 22.50 30.14 13.76
N SER A 48 23.11 28.95 13.88
CA SER A 48 24.16 28.76 14.88
C SER A 48 25.46 29.37 14.35
N THR A 49 25.88 30.49 14.92
CA THR A 49 27.16 31.18 14.63
C THR A 49 28.39 30.31 14.91
N SER A 50 28.23 29.16 15.58
CA SER A 50 29.27 28.14 15.67
C SER A 50 29.26 27.26 14.41
N SER A 51 30.36 27.30 13.65
CA SER A 51 30.63 26.44 12.48
C SER A 51 30.64 24.93 12.76
N SER A 52 30.33 24.48 13.99
CA SER A 52 30.67 23.16 14.52
C SER A 52 29.49 22.23 14.85
N MET A 53 28.23 22.67 14.87
CA MET A 53 27.12 21.76 15.20
C MET A 53 26.55 21.10 13.94
N ARG A 54 27.26 20.06 13.48
CA ARG A 54 26.73 19.08 12.53
C ARG A 54 26.18 17.90 13.34
N ASP A 55 24.89 17.61 13.18
CA ASP A 55 24.27 16.45 13.79
C ASP A 55 24.20 15.32 12.76
N ALA A 56 24.88 14.20 13.04
CA ALA A 56 24.76 13.01 12.21
C ALA A 56 23.42 12.32 12.47
N LEU A 57 22.59 12.20 11.44
CA LEU A 57 21.23 11.66 11.57
C LEU A 57 21.19 10.17 11.33
N VAL A 58 21.67 9.72 10.18
CA VAL A 58 21.59 8.34 9.73
C VAL A 58 22.90 8.03 9.00
N THR A 59 23.46 6.84 9.22
CA THR A 59 24.52 6.32 8.36
C THR A 59 24.05 5.08 7.63
N LEU A 60 24.22 5.06 6.31
CA LEU A 60 24.00 3.90 5.47
C LEU A 60 25.35 3.23 5.21
N LEU A 61 25.49 1.98 5.64
CA LEU A 61 26.61 1.12 5.30
C LEU A 61 26.15 0.12 4.24
N VAL A 62 26.60 0.33 3.01
CA VAL A 62 26.37 -0.58 1.89
C VAL A 62 27.57 -1.50 1.79
N VAL A 63 27.35 -2.81 1.80
CA VAL A 63 28.41 -3.81 1.61
C VAL A 63 28.06 -4.74 0.46
N ARG A 64 29.06 -5.37 -0.14
CA ARG A 64 28.83 -6.34 -1.21
C ARG A 64 28.08 -7.58 -0.70
N GLN A 65 27.25 -8.17 -1.57
CA GLN A 65 26.55 -9.42 -1.28
C GLN A 65 27.52 -10.52 -0.76
N GLY A 66 27.09 -11.25 0.27
CA GLY A 66 27.89 -12.31 0.90
C GLY A 66 28.91 -11.83 1.96
N HIS A 67 28.99 -10.52 2.22
CA HIS A 67 29.79 -9.97 3.32
C HIS A 67 29.06 -9.97 4.66
N ILE A 68 27.74 -10.11 4.65
CA ILE A 68 26.90 -10.19 5.85
C ILE A 68 26.41 -11.63 6.02
N CYS A 69 26.75 -12.26 7.14
CA CYS A 69 26.11 -13.49 7.56
C CYS A 69 24.74 -13.14 8.19
N TRP A 70 23.73 -12.91 7.35
CA TRP A 70 22.39 -12.45 7.76
C TRP A 70 21.71 -13.36 8.79
N ASP A 71 22.06 -14.64 8.83
CA ASP A 71 21.51 -15.58 9.80
C ASP A 71 21.95 -15.27 11.23
N ASP A 72 23.14 -14.68 11.42
CA ASP A 72 23.59 -14.16 12.71
C ASP A 72 22.79 -12.93 13.16
N LEU A 73 22.12 -12.26 12.22
CA LEU A 73 21.30 -11.06 12.48
C LEU A 73 19.80 -11.37 12.55
N ARG A 74 19.37 -12.63 12.37
CA ARG A 74 17.94 -12.97 12.45
C ARG A 74 17.43 -12.91 13.89
N MET A 75 16.40 -12.10 14.10
CA MET A 75 15.55 -12.18 15.30
C MET A 75 14.83 -13.54 15.33
N PRO A 76 14.73 -14.21 16.50
CA PRO A 76 13.89 -15.39 16.62
C PRO A 76 12.40 -15.02 16.41
N PRO A 77 11.57 -15.97 15.95
CA PRO A 77 10.17 -15.70 15.57
C PRO A 77 9.29 -15.19 16.73
N ASP A 78 9.70 -15.48 17.96
CA ASP A 78 9.01 -15.06 19.19
C ASP A 78 9.25 -13.57 19.53
N GLY A 79 10.14 -12.88 18.80
CA GLY A 79 10.45 -11.46 19.02
C GLY A 79 11.15 -11.18 20.35
N VAL A 80 11.51 -12.22 21.10
CA VAL A 80 12.20 -12.10 22.39
C VAL A 80 13.70 -12.08 22.13
N LEU A 81 14.34 -10.96 22.48
CA LEU A 81 15.78 -10.83 22.55
C LEU A 81 16.34 -11.82 23.58
N ARG A 82 16.64 -13.04 23.17
CA ARG A 82 17.42 -13.97 24.01
C ARG A 82 18.85 -13.43 24.07
N ALA A 83 19.27 -13.04 25.28
CA ALA A 83 20.57 -12.44 25.56
C ALA A 83 21.79 -13.32 25.21
N ASP A 84 21.57 -14.53 24.68
CA ASP A 84 22.60 -15.56 24.52
C ASP A 84 22.84 -16.01 23.08
N ARG A 85 22.37 -15.28 22.07
CA ARG A 85 22.83 -15.53 20.70
C ARG A 85 24.14 -14.79 20.43
N SER A 86 25.24 -15.54 20.53
CA SER A 86 26.54 -15.10 20.02
C SER A 86 26.55 -15.10 18.50
N VAL A 87 27.13 -14.05 17.93
CA VAL A 87 27.43 -13.95 16.50
C VAL A 87 28.56 -14.94 16.21
N LYS A 88 28.35 -15.86 15.26
CA LYS A 88 29.29 -16.96 15.00
C LYS A 88 30.22 -16.68 13.83
N CYS A 89 29.76 -15.91 12.85
CA CYS A 89 30.53 -15.60 11.65
C CYS A 89 31.53 -14.46 11.93
N ASN A 90 32.82 -14.72 11.70
CA ASN A 90 33.88 -13.71 11.88
C ASN A 90 33.63 -12.42 11.08
N LYS A 91 33.03 -12.53 9.88
CA LYS A 91 32.65 -11.37 9.06
C LYS A 91 31.63 -10.48 9.79
N SER A 92 30.61 -11.10 10.42
CA SER A 92 29.61 -10.38 11.20
C SER A 92 30.20 -9.77 12.47
N ILE A 93 31.18 -10.42 13.13
CA ILE A 93 31.85 -9.85 14.30
C ILE A 93 32.59 -8.56 13.93
N SER A 94 33.41 -8.60 12.87
CA SER A 94 34.13 -7.42 12.38
C SER A 94 33.16 -6.29 12.00
N LEU A 95 32.07 -6.64 11.32
CA LEU A 95 31.04 -5.69 10.93
C LEU A 95 30.34 -5.06 12.14
N ILE A 96 29.99 -5.82 13.17
CA ILE A 96 29.34 -5.28 14.39
C ILE A 96 30.28 -4.35 15.14
N SER A 97 31.56 -4.69 15.25
CA SER A 97 32.56 -3.77 15.83
C SER A 97 32.63 -2.46 15.05
N LYS A 98 32.57 -2.52 13.71
CA LYS A 98 32.52 -1.32 12.86
C LYS A 98 31.23 -0.51 13.09
N LEU A 99 30.06 -1.16 13.12
CA LEU A 99 28.79 -0.48 13.39
C LEU A 99 28.81 0.22 14.76
N HIS A 100 29.39 -0.42 15.78
CA HIS A 100 29.53 0.18 17.11
C HIS A 100 30.50 1.37 17.10
N ALA A 101 31.63 1.28 16.39
CA ALA A 101 32.55 2.40 16.21
C ALA A 101 31.84 3.58 15.53
N MET A 102 31.16 3.35 14.41
CA MET A 102 30.37 4.38 13.72
C MET A 102 29.32 5.03 14.62
N TRP A 103 28.62 4.23 15.43
CA TRP A 103 27.64 4.73 16.40
C TRP A 103 28.28 5.67 17.42
N LYS A 104 29.42 5.27 17.98
CA LYS A 104 30.12 6.04 19.02
C LYS A 104 30.78 7.30 18.45
N ASP A 105 31.48 7.16 17.34
CA ASP A 105 32.37 8.20 16.80
C ASP A 105 31.57 9.28 16.08
N LYS A 106 30.62 8.88 15.23
CA LYS A 106 29.76 9.81 14.48
C LYS A 106 28.55 10.29 15.30
N LYS A 107 28.25 9.65 16.45
CA LYS A 107 27.07 9.93 17.29
C LYS A 107 25.76 9.90 16.48
N VAL A 108 25.67 8.98 15.52
CA VAL A 108 24.51 8.85 14.63
C VAL A 108 23.29 8.36 15.40
N LYS A 109 22.10 8.79 15.00
CA LYS A 109 20.84 8.30 15.61
C LYS A 109 20.45 6.92 15.13
N TYR A 110 20.73 6.59 13.87
CA TYR A 110 20.44 5.28 13.29
C TYR A 110 21.55 4.85 12.32
N ILE A 111 21.73 3.54 12.20
CA ILE A 111 22.56 2.93 11.16
C ILE A 111 21.70 2.00 10.31
N VAL A 112 21.80 2.11 9.00
CA VAL A 112 21.17 1.22 8.03
C VAL A 112 22.27 0.40 7.38
N LEU A 113 22.29 -0.90 7.63
CA LEU A 113 23.21 -1.86 7.01
C LEU A 113 22.50 -2.55 5.85
N THR A 114 23.10 -2.62 4.66
CA THR A 114 22.46 -3.26 3.50
C THR A 114 23.47 -3.93 2.57
N ASP A 115 23.04 -4.99 1.90
CA ASP A 115 23.71 -5.57 0.73
C ASP A 115 22.89 -5.42 -0.57
N GLU A 116 21.96 -4.47 -0.58
CA GLU A 116 20.94 -4.22 -1.62
C GLU A 116 19.85 -5.29 -1.78
N PHE A 117 19.97 -6.46 -1.14
CA PHE A 117 18.93 -7.50 -1.12
C PHE A 117 18.23 -7.58 0.23
N ARG A 118 18.97 -7.32 1.30
CA ARG A 118 18.53 -7.32 2.68
C ARG A 118 19.07 -6.08 3.38
N VAL A 119 18.39 -5.71 4.45
CA VAL A 119 18.70 -4.50 5.19
C VAL A 119 18.46 -4.72 6.67
N ALA A 120 19.36 -4.22 7.52
CA ALA A 120 19.16 -4.17 8.95
C ALA A 120 19.14 -2.72 9.42
N PHE A 121 18.12 -2.38 10.20
CA PHE A 121 18.00 -1.10 10.87
C PHE A 121 18.52 -1.22 12.30
N VAL A 122 19.59 -0.49 12.62
CA VAL A 122 20.21 -0.45 13.95
C VAL A 122 19.83 0.85 14.64
N SER A 123 19.19 0.73 15.80
CA SER A 123 18.66 1.86 16.55
C SER A 123 19.30 2.07 17.92
N GLY A 124 20.30 1.28 18.28
CA GLY A 124 21.05 1.50 19.51
C GLY A 124 22.00 0.39 19.88
N PHE A 125 22.95 0.76 20.73
CA PHE A 125 23.83 -0.15 21.46
C PHE A 125 23.66 0.10 22.95
N TYR A 126 23.57 -0.95 23.75
CA TYR A 126 23.42 -0.82 25.19
C TYR A 126 24.16 -1.94 25.92
N ARG A 127 24.55 -1.68 27.17
CA ARG A 127 25.09 -2.68 28.10
C ARG A 127 24.12 -2.80 29.25
N PHE A 128 23.70 -4.02 29.57
CA PHE A 128 22.92 -4.24 30.79
C PHE A 128 23.83 -4.07 32.01
N PRO A 129 23.34 -3.48 33.12
CA PRO A 129 24.07 -3.46 34.39
C PRO A 129 24.53 -4.87 34.78
N GLY A 130 25.81 -5.02 35.12
CA GLY A 130 26.41 -6.32 35.48
C GLY A 130 26.75 -7.26 34.31
N SER A 131 26.48 -6.86 33.06
CA SER A 131 26.88 -7.61 31.86
C SER A 131 28.11 -6.99 31.20
N GLU A 132 29.15 -7.78 30.97
CA GLU A 132 30.28 -7.38 30.11
C GLU A 132 29.91 -7.33 28.62
N LYS A 133 28.82 -8.01 28.24
CA LYS A 133 28.33 -8.06 26.86
C LYS A 133 27.64 -6.76 26.45
N MET A 134 27.87 -6.38 25.20
CA MET A 134 27.16 -5.30 24.51
C MET A 134 26.03 -5.88 23.67
N TYR A 135 24.88 -5.22 23.70
CA TYR A 135 23.69 -5.59 22.95
C TYR A 135 23.42 -4.54 21.89
N MET A 136 22.97 -5.01 20.72
CA MET A 136 22.61 -4.18 19.57
C MET A 136 21.12 -4.33 19.30
N VAL A 137 20.39 -3.21 19.25
CA VAL A 137 19.00 -3.19 18.81
C VAL A 137 18.99 -3.15 17.30
N LEU A 138 18.61 -4.26 16.66
CA LEU A 138 18.61 -4.38 15.21
C LEU A 138 17.27 -4.96 14.70
N ARG A 139 16.84 -4.56 13.50
CA ARG A 139 15.67 -5.14 12.83
C ARG A 139 16.00 -5.47 11.37
N PRO A 140 16.13 -6.75 11.00
CA PRO A 140 16.40 -7.15 9.63
C PRO A 140 15.12 -7.18 8.78
N PHE A 141 15.23 -6.84 7.50
CA PHE A 141 14.17 -6.90 6.51
C PHE A 141 14.73 -7.46 5.19
N GLN A 142 13.89 -8.20 4.48
CA GLN A 142 14.13 -8.55 3.08
C GLN A 142 13.64 -7.39 2.22
N LEU A 143 14.48 -6.88 1.32
CA LEU A 143 14.05 -5.87 0.37
C LEU A 143 13.13 -6.52 -0.67
N SER A 144 12.07 -5.81 -1.03
CA SER A 144 11.02 -6.27 -1.94
C SER A 144 10.43 -5.08 -2.72
N GLN A 145 9.46 -5.35 -3.60
CA GLN A 145 8.71 -4.27 -4.26
C GLN A 145 7.96 -3.37 -3.26
N GLN A 146 7.57 -3.91 -2.09
CA GLN A 146 6.85 -3.17 -1.05
C GLN A 146 7.80 -2.53 -0.03
N THR A 147 8.99 -3.09 0.15
CA THR A 147 10.00 -2.64 1.12
C THR A 147 11.27 -2.29 0.38
N SER A 148 11.35 -1.05 -0.10
CA SER A 148 12.54 -0.55 -0.79
C SER A 148 13.53 0.09 0.19
N LEU A 149 14.82 0.09 -0.16
CA LEU A 149 15.85 0.78 0.60
C LEU A 149 15.57 2.29 0.74
N ARG A 150 14.98 2.91 -0.29
CA ARG A 150 14.56 4.33 -0.26
C ARG A 150 13.55 4.57 0.87
N CYS A 151 12.57 3.69 1.03
CA CYS A 151 11.56 3.80 2.08
C CYS A 151 12.17 3.69 3.47
N ILE A 152 13.11 2.76 3.66
CA ILE A 152 13.77 2.55 4.96
C ILE A 152 14.66 3.73 5.32
N LEU A 153 15.44 4.25 4.35
CA LEU A 153 16.24 5.46 4.54
C LEU A 153 15.38 6.69 4.84
N GLY A 154 14.30 6.88 4.08
CA GLY A 154 13.35 7.96 4.32
C GLY A 154 12.72 7.89 5.71
N LEU A 155 12.33 6.69 6.15
CA LEU A 155 11.82 6.44 7.50
C LEU A 155 12.86 6.79 8.57
N ALA A 156 14.10 6.32 8.41
CA ALA A 156 15.20 6.59 9.33
C ALA A 156 15.45 8.10 9.48
N LEU A 157 15.52 8.83 8.36
CA LEU A 157 15.76 10.27 8.35
C LEU A 157 14.60 11.05 8.98
N ASN A 158 13.37 10.69 8.66
CA ASN A 158 12.18 11.27 9.28
C ASN A 158 12.14 11.01 10.81
N ARG A 159 12.50 9.80 11.26
CA ARG A 159 12.65 9.47 12.69
C ARG A 159 13.84 10.15 13.37
N SER A 160 14.78 10.71 12.60
CA SER A 160 15.90 11.48 13.14
C SER A 160 15.58 12.98 13.30
N SER A 161 14.53 13.49 12.65
CA SER A 161 14.16 14.91 12.66
C SER A 161 13.51 15.36 13.98
N PRO A 162 14.09 16.29 14.76
CA PRO A 162 13.53 16.71 16.04
C PRO A 162 12.11 17.32 15.90
N GLY A 163 11.18 16.89 16.76
CA GLY A 163 9.87 17.53 16.92
C GLY A 163 8.81 17.17 15.87
N HIS A 164 9.21 16.65 14.70
CA HIS A 164 8.31 16.20 13.64
C HIS A 164 8.77 14.83 13.13
N HIS A 165 8.39 13.80 13.87
CA HIS A 165 8.47 12.44 13.36
C HIS A 165 7.10 12.10 12.78
N PHE A 166 7.02 11.85 11.46
CA PHE A 166 5.91 11.04 10.98
C PHE A 166 6.07 9.66 11.61
N ASP A 167 5.27 9.34 12.62
CA ASP A 167 5.26 8.01 13.20
C ASP A 167 4.26 7.13 12.44
N PRO A 168 4.70 6.27 11.50
CA PRO A 168 3.78 5.33 10.85
C PRO A 168 3.25 4.27 11.84
N MET A 169 3.93 4.10 12.98
CA MET A 169 3.46 3.41 14.16
C MET A 169 3.14 4.45 15.23
N MET A 170 2.21 5.40 14.97
CA MET A 170 1.56 6.12 16.07
C MET A 170 1.41 5.12 17.19
N SER A 171 1.99 5.44 18.36
CA SER A 171 1.90 4.59 19.54
C SER A 171 0.50 4.01 19.53
N VAL A 172 0.40 2.69 19.41
CA VAL A 172 -0.86 2.00 19.56
C VAL A 172 -1.19 2.13 21.04
N GLU A 173 -1.46 3.35 21.50
CA GLU A 173 -2.56 3.58 22.42
C GLU A 173 -3.66 2.70 21.85
N ARG A 174 -4.05 1.70 22.63
CA ARG A 174 -4.97 0.65 22.23
C ARG A 174 -6.27 1.33 21.86
N LEU A 175 -6.39 1.80 20.62
CA LEU A 175 -7.60 2.32 20.05
C LEU A 175 -8.57 1.15 20.11
N ARG A 176 -9.49 1.20 21.08
CA ARG A 176 -10.45 0.12 21.34
C ARG A 176 -11.47 -0.03 20.18
N GLY A 177 -11.40 0.85 19.18
CA GLY A 177 -12.44 1.06 18.18
C GLY A 177 -13.61 1.86 18.74
N VAL A 178 -14.40 2.46 17.86
CA VAL A 178 -15.53 3.32 18.26
C VAL A 178 -16.64 2.50 18.95
N LEU A 179 -16.68 1.20 18.67
CA LEU A 179 -17.66 0.25 19.20
C LEU A 179 -17.19 -0.52 20.45
N GLY A 180 -15.99 -0.23 20.97
CA GLY A 180 -15.44 -0.92 22.14
C GLY A 180 -16.23 -0.63 23.42
N ARG A 181 -17.23 -1.45 23.72
CA ARG A 181 -17.91 -1.50 25.03
C ARG A 181 -17.30 -2.60 25.90
N ASP A 182 -17.33 -2.45 27.21
CA ASP A 182 -16.95 -3.50 28.18
C ASP A 182 -18.09 -4.55 28.28
N SER A 183 -18.41 -5.19 27.15
CA SER A 183 -19.36 -6.30 27.04
C SER A 183 -18.64 -7.51 26.42
N ASP A 184 -19.14 -8.72 26.64
CA ASP A 184 -18.69 -9.92 25.93
C ASP A 184 -19.50 -10.17 24.64
N GLU A 185 -20.53 -9.36 24.39
CA GLU A 185 -21.33 -9.42 23.16
C GLU A 185 -20.63 -8.71 22.01
N ALA A 186 -20.78 -9.28 20.80
CA ALA A 186 -20.32 -8.66 19.58
C ALA A 186 -21.16 -7.42 19.25
N VAL A 187 -20.50 -6.36 18.82
CA VAL A 187 -21.12 -5.07 18.49
C VAL A 187 -20.91 -4.77 17.02
N ALA A 188 -22.00 -4.58 16.30
CA ALA A 188 -22.03 -3.95 14.99
C ALA A 188 -22.81 -2.62 15.12
N MET A 189 -22.52 -1.66 14.23
CA MET A 189 -23.25 -0.39 14.15
C MET A 189 -24.76 -0.62 13.98
N ASN A 190 -25.12 -1.65 13.22
CA ASN A 190 -26.50 -2.07 12.95
C ASN A 190 -26.76 -3.49 13.47
N SER A 191 -27.98 -3.75 13.96
CA SER A 191 -28.44 -5.08 14.34
C SER A 191 -29.78 -5.38 13.65
N PRO A 192 -29.80 -6.28 12.64
CA PRO A 192 -28.67 -7.05 12.11
C PRO A 192 -27.69 -6.21 11.29
N ALA A 193 -26.43 -6.64 11.19
CA ALA A 193 -25.44 -6.03 10.32
C ALA A 193 -25.80 -6.24 8.83
N VAL A 194 -25.68 -5.18 8.04
CA VAL A 194 -26.08 -5.11 6.64
C VAL A 194 -24.87 -5.13 5.72
N ASN A 195 -23.77 -4.48 6.11
CA ASN A 195 -22.56 -4.36 5.29
C ASN A 195 -21.27 -4.42 6.12
N PHE A 196 -20.14 -4.38 5.44
CA PHE A 196 -18.81 -4.46 6.06
C PHE A 196 -18.50 -3.25 6.94
N SER A 197 -19.01 -2.06 6.59
CA SER A 197 -18.83 -0.83 7.36
C SER A 197 -19.58 -0.80 8.69
N ASP A 198 -20.49 -1.76 8.92
CA ASP A 198 -21.14 -1.93 10.21
C ASP A 198 -20.19 -2.50 11.28
N PHE A 199 -19.03 -3.02 10.88
CA PHE A 199 -18.03 -3.56 11.79
C PHE A 199 -16.86 -2.60 11.92
N ASP A 200 -16.56 -2.17 13.15
CA ASP A 200 -15.39 -1.36 13.43
C ASP A 200 -14.12 -2.24 13.34
N LEU A 201 -13.23 -1.91 12.40
CA LEU A 201 -12.01 -2.68 12.13
C LEU A 201 -11.11 -2.80 13.37
N PHE A 202 -11.02 -1.74 14.17
CA PHE A 202 -10.19 -1.77 15.38
C PHE A 202 -10.83 -2.66 16.44
N THR A 203 -12.14 -2.62 16.60
CA THR A 203 -12.88 -3.50 17.53
C THR A 203 -12.69 -4.97 17.12
N ILE A 204 -12.89 -5.35 15.85
CA ILE A 204 -12.68 -6.73 15.40
C ILE A 204 -11.20 -7.18 15.47
N GLN A 205 -10.25 -6.25 15.38
CA GLN A 205 -8.82 -6.55 15.56
C GLN A 205 -8.43 -6.85 17.00
N HIS A 206 -9.24 -6.46 17.99
CA HIS A 206 -8.85 -6.55 19.40
C HIS A 206 -9.78 -7.43 20.24
N ARG A 207 -11.03 -7.62 19.80
CA ARG A 207 -12.03 -8.39 20.53
C ARG A 207 -12.43 -9.63 19.73
N ARG A 208 -12.18 -10.79 20.33
CA ARG A 208 -12.48 -12.10 19.73
C ARG A 208 -13.99 -12.29 19.44
N PRO A 209 -14.94 -11.91 20.32
CA PRO A 209 -16.36 -12.07 20.03
C PRO A 209 -16.78 -11.30 18.77
N ASP A 210 -16.32 -10.05 18.61
CA ASP A 210 -16.62 -9.23 17.44
C ASP A 210 -16.00 -9.81 16.17
N ALA A 211 -14.77 -10.33 16.24
CA ALA A 211 -14.13 -11.00 15.11
C ALA A 211 -14.91 -12.25 14.66
N LEU A 212 -15.39 -13.08 15.61
CA LEU A 212 -16.18 -14.27 15.30
C LEU A 212 -17.53 -13.88 14.68
N ALA A 213 -18.24 -12.91 15.26
CA ALA A 213 -19.50 -12.42 14.71
C ALA A 213 -19.35 -11.84 13.31
N PHE A 214 -18.26 -11.11 13.05
CA PHE A 214 -17.92 -10.63 11.72
C PHE A 214 -17.69 -11.78 10.72
N LEU A 215 -16.95 -12.83 11.11
CA LEU A 215 -16.70 -13.99 10.23
C LEU A 215 -17.99 -14.76 9.93
N ASP A 216 -18.87 -14.93 10.91
CA ASP A 216 -20.18 -15.59 10.74
C ASP A 216 -21.10 -14.78 9.82
N TRP A 217 -21.17 -13.47 10.05
CA TRP A 217 -21.90 -12.55 9.18
C TRP A 217 -21.35 -12.63 7.75
N LYS A 218 -20.03 -12.54 7.57
CA LYS A 218 -19.37 -12.56 6.27
C LYS A 218 -19.60 -13.88 5.53
N SER A 219 -19.52 -15.02 6.21
CA SER A 219 -19.83 -16.34 5.65
C SER A 219 -21.27 -16.39 5.14
N THR A 220 -22.21 -15.82 5.89
CA THR A 220 -23.61 -15.74 5.49
C THR A 220 -23.82 -14.79 4.31
N ALA A 221 -23.23 -13.60 4.35
CA ALA A 221 -23.30 -12.61 3.28
C ALA A 221 -22.70 -13.16 1.98
N GLU A 222 -21.56 -13.86 2.06
CA GLU A 222 -20.90 -14.49 0.92
C GLU A 222 -21.79 -15.56 0.29
N LYS A 223 -22.41 -16.44 1.08
CA LYS A 223 -23.37 -17.43 0.56
C LYS A 223 -24.53 -16.77 -0.19
N ARG A 224 -25.07 -15.66 0.31
CA ARG A 224 -26.13 -14.90 -0.38
C ARG A 224 -25.64 -14.28 -1.67
N ALA A 225 -24.48 -13.62 -1.65
CA ALA A 225 -23.88 -13.00 -2.83
C ALA A 225 -23.56 -14.05 -3.92
N VAL A 226 -23.08 -15.23 -3.53
CA VAL A 226 -22.81 -16.35 -4.45
C VAL A 226 -24.08 -16.91 -5.07
N ALA A 227 -25.17 -17.00 -4.29
CA ALA A 227 -26.45 -17.49 -4.78
C ALA A 227 -27.06 -16.58 -5.87
N ARG A 228 -26.69 -15.30 -5.89
CA ARG A 228 -27.12 -14.33 -6.92
C ARG A 228 -25.93 -13.53 -7.46
N LEU A 229 -24.96 -14.23 -8.04
CA LEU A 229 -23.91 -13.56 -8.80
C LEU A 229 -24.52 -12.89 -10.05
N PRO A 230 -23.98 -11.74 -10.49
CA PRO A 230 -24.39 -11.13 -11.75
C PRO A 230 -24.09 -12.06 -12.94
N VAL A 231 -25.07 -12.21 -13.83
CA VAL A 231 -25.01 -13.05 -15.03
C VAL A 231 -25.26 -12.22 -16.30
N VAL A 232 -25.01 -12.83 -17.47
CA VAL A 232 -25.32 -12.19 -18.76
C VAL A 232 -26.81 -11.85 -18.84
N GLY A 233 -27.11 -10.63 -19.28
CA GLY A 233 -28.46 -10.07 -19.36
C GLY A 233 -28.87 -9.23 -18.15
N ASP A 234 -28.20 -9.38 -17.00
CA ASP A 234 -28.49 -8.55 -15.83
C ASP A 234 -28.22 -7.06 -16.12
N ILE A 235 -29.04 -6.20 -15.51
CA ILE A 235 -28.95 -4.73 -15.64
C ILE A 235 -28.65 -4.15 -14.26
N LEU A 236 -27.52 -3.44 -14.17
CA LEU A 236 -27.03 -2.84 -12.93
C LEU A 236 -27.25 -1.31 -12.98
N GLY A 237 -27.81 -0.72 -11.92
CA GLY A 237 -28.01 0.73 -11.83
C GLY A 237 -26.69 1.46 -11.56
N VAL A 238 -26.43 2.55 -12.30
CA VAL A 238 -25.17 3.30 -12.27
C VAL A 238 -25.35 4.69 -11.67
N ALA A 239 -24.68 4.97 -10.55
CA ALA A 239 -24.57 6.31 -9.98
C ALA A 239 -23.20 6.91 -10.32
N VAL A 240 -23.17 7.79 -11.32
CA VAL A 240 -21.95 8.40 -11.89
C VAL A 240 -21.18 9.21 -10.83
N ASN A 241 -19.87 9.01 -10.73
CA ASN A 241 -18.91 9.75 -9.87
C ASN A 241 -19.21 9.70 -8.37
N ARG A 242 -20.17 8.88 -7.97
CA ARG A 242 -20.63 8.77 -6.59
C ARG A 242 -19.54 8.31 -5.61
N PHE A 243 -18.53 7.59 -6.10
CA PHE A 243 -17.37 7.23 -5.29
C PHE A 243 -16.59 8.46 -4.84
N ALA A 244 -16.27 9.38 -5.75
CA ALA A 244 -15.52 10.60 -5.43
C ALA A 244 -16.31 11.55 -4.50
N GLU A 245 -17.65 11.50 -4.54
CA GLU A 245 -18.51 12.25 -3.64
C GLU A 245 -18.51 11.70 -2.21
N LYS A 246 -18.41 10.38 -2.05
CA LYS A 246 -18.49 9.69 -0.76
C LYS A 246 -17.12 9.47 -0.12
N GLU A 247 -16.09 9.26 -0.93
CA GLU A 247 -14.80 8.74 -0.48
C GLU A 247 -13.65 9.71 -0.83
N PRO A 248 -12.74 9.98 0.12
CA PRO A 248 -11.56 10.78 -0.17
C PRO A 248 -10.66 10.04 -1.16
N LEU A 249 -10.32 10.72 -2.26
CA LEU A 249 -9.43 10.19 -3.28
C LEU A 249 -7.96 10.39 -2.89
N LEU A 250 -7.12 9.44 -3.29
CA LEU A 250 -5.67 9.53 -3.12
C LEU A 250 -5.09 10.44 -4.19
N HIS A 251 -4.70 11.66 -3.81
CA HIS A 251 -4.01 12.59 -4.68
C HIS A 251 -2.50 12.53 -4.48
N PHE A 252 -1.75 12.42 -5.57
CA PHE A 252 -0.29 12.44 -5.54
C PHE A 252 0.19 13.86 -5.82
N THR A 253 0.87 14.45 -4.84
CA THR A 253 1.52 15.76 -4.97
C THR A 253 2.93 15.68 -5.54
N LEU A 254 3.54 14.49 -5.48
CA LEU A 254 4.88 14.26 -6.00
C LEU A 254 4.84 14.09 -7.53
N PRO A 255 5.76 14.72 -8.27
CA PRO A 255 5.97 14.41 -9.66
C PRO A 255 6.31 12.92 -9.79
N LEU A 256 5.72 12.29 -10.80
CA LEU A 256 5.92 10.87 -11.05
C LEU A 256 7.22 10.70 -11.83
N ASP A 257 8.07 9.77 -11.37
CA ASP A 257 9.22 9.32 -12.12
C ASP A 257 8.73 8.74 -13.46
N LYS A 258 8.84 9.51 -14.53
CA LYS A 258 8.56 9.03 -15.89
C LYS A 258 9.74 8.18 -16.36
N PRO A 259 9.48 7.13 -17.16
CA PRO A 259 10.56 6.38 -17.77
C PRO A 259 11.39 7.29 -18.70
N ARG A 260 12.59 6.86 -19.07
CA ARG A 260 13.45 7.59 -20.01
C ARG A 260 12.70 7.85 -21.32
N ALA A 261 13.12 8.88 -22.06
CA ALA A 261 12.48 9.28 -23.31
C ALA A 261 12.38 8.10 -24.29
N GLU A 262 13.45 7.32 -24.47
CA GLU A 262 13.43 6.19 -25.41
C GLU A 262 12.38 5.14 -25.03
N THR A 263 12.24 4.85 -23.74
CA THR A 263 11.19 3.94 -23.24
C THR A 263 9.80 4.56 -23.38
N SER A 264 9.67 5.86 -23.12
CA SER A 264 8.39 6.56 -23.26
C SER A 264 7.91 6.51 -24.72
N ASP A 265 8.79 6.79 -25.68
CA ASP A 265 8.45 6.77 -27.11
C ASP A 265 8.00 5.37 -27.53
N LEU A 266 8.74 4.32 -27.13
CA LEU A 266 8.35 2.93 -27.39
C LEU A 266 6.97 2.58 -26.84
N LEU A 267 6.64 3.04 -25.63
CA LEU A 267 5.34 2.79 -24.99
C LEU A 267 4.20 3.60 -25.63
N MET A 268 4.52 4.72 -26.28
CA MET A 268 3.54 5.67 -26.80
C MET A 268 3.36 5.60 -28.32
N ASN A 269 4.02 4.67 -29.01
CA ASN A 269 4.00 4.57 -30.48
C ASN A 269 2.61 4.31 -31.09
N ASN A 270 1.68 3.70 -30.37
CA ASN A 270 0.34 3.38 -30.89
C ASN A 270 -0.76 3.58 -29.82
N PRO A 271 -1.09 4.84 -29.48
CA PRO A 271 -2.12 5.11 -28.49
C PRO A 271 -3.51 4.85 -29.05
N ARG A 272 -4.31 4.06 -28.32
CA ARG A 272 -5.73 3.87 -28.63
C ARG A 272 -6.49 5.16 -28.27
N PRO A 273 -7.33 5.69 -29.16
CA PRO A 273 -8.10 6.88 -28.87
C PRO A 273 -9.13 6.61 -27.76
N ARG A 274 -9.30 7.58 -26.88
CA ARG A 274 -10.41 7.59 -25.92
C ARG A 274 -11.71 7.79 -26.69
N GLN A 275 -12.68 6.92 -26.43
CA GLN A 275 -13.98 6.96 -27.12
C GLN A 275 -14.87 8.05 -26.50
N SER A 276 -15.04 9.17 -27.20
CA SER A 276 -15.83 10.33 -26.72
C SER A 276 -17.30 9.98 -26.50
N GLY A 277 -17.86 9.06 -27.28
CA GLY A 277 -19.24 8.61 -27.13
C GLY A 277 -19.55 8.04 -25.74
N ILE A 278 -18.57 7.44 -25.05
CA ILE A 278 -18.77 6.99 -23.66
C ILE A 278 -18.77 8.19 -22.71
N ASP A 279 -17.85 9.14 -22.87
CA ASP A 279 -17.78 10.33 -22.02
C ASP A 279 -19.06 11.16 -22.13
N GLU A 280 -19.55 11.38 -23.35
CA GLU A 280 -20.83 12.03 -23.61
C GLU A 280 -21.97 11.28 -22.93
N PHE A 281 -22.04 9.95 -23.10
CA PHE A 281 -23.08 9.13 -22.48
C PHE A 281 -23.08 9.20 -20.96
N LEU A 282 -21.90 9.32 -20.32
CA LEU A 282 -21.75 9.48 -18.88
C LEU A 282 -22.10 10.89 -18.38
N GLN A 283 -21.83 11.92 -19.17
CA GLN A 283 -22.09 13.33 -18.82
C GLN A 283 -23.56 13.73 -18.93
N LEU A 284 -24.38 12.99 -19.69
CA LEU A 284 -25.81 13.25 -19.80
C LEU A 284 -26.48 13.23 -18.41
N SER A 285 -27.20 14.31 -18.08
CA SER A 285 -27.89 14.47 -16.79
C SER A 285 -29.31 13.88 -16.77
N GLN A 286 -29.83 13.47 -17.94
CA GLN A 286 -31.23 13.05 -18.10
C GLN A 286 -31.39 11.52 -18.02
N GLY A 287 -32.33 11.05 -17.20
CA GLY A 287 -32.67 9.62 -17.08
C GLY A 287 -31.80 8.85 -16.10
N THR A 288 -32.07 7.55 -15.98
CA THR A 288 -31.32 6.63 -15.12
C THR A 288 -30.27 5.91 -15.95
N LEU A 289 -29.01 6.02 -15.54
CA LEU A 289 -27.92 5.29 -16.18
C LEU A 289 -27.86 3.87 -15.63
N GLN A 290 -27.66 2.90 -16.52
CA GLN A 290 -27.60 1.49 -16.21
C GLN A 290 -26.49 0.83 -17.02
N PHE A 291 -26.03 -0.33 -16.58
CA PHE A 291 -25.05 -1.17 -17.27
C PHE A 291 -25.63 -2.56 -17.48
N ARG A 292 -25.75 -2.99 -18.74
CA ARG A 292 -26.18 -4.35 -19.07
C ARG A 292 -24.97 -5.25 -19.24
N ILE A 293 -24.96 -6.39 -18.56
CA ILE A 293 -23.89 -7.38 -18.69
C ILE A 293 -24.11 -8.17 -19.98
N ASP A 294 -23.20 -8.03 -20.94
CA ASP A 294 -23.23 -8.81 -22.18
C ASP A 294 -22.30 -10.03 -22.08
N LYS A 295 -21.24 -9.95 -21.25
CA LYS A 295 -20.30 -11.04 -21.02
C LYS A 295 -19.69 -11.00 -19.62
N VAL A 296 -19.59 -12.17 -18.98
CA VAL A 296 -18.86 -12.34 -17.71
C VAL A 296 -17.43 -12.79 -18.01
N VAL A 297 -16.43 -12.01 -17.62
CA VAL A 297 -15.00 -12.34 -17.80
C VAL A 297 -14.44 -13.00 -16.55
N ARG A 298 -14.78 -12.46 -15.38
CA ARG A 298 -14.36 -12.97 -14.07
C ARG A 298 -15.49 -12.76 -13.09
N SER A 299 -15.98 -13.86 -12.50
CA SER A 299 -16.97 -13.84 -11.43
C SER A 299 -16.64 -14.91 -10.37
N GLY A 300 -17.18 -14.79 -9.17
CA GLY A 300 -17.08 -15.81 -8.11
C GLY A 300 -16.31 -15.40 -6.85
N THR A 301 -16.14 -16.34 -5.93
CA THR A 301 -15.53 -16.13 -4.62
C THR A 301 -14.00 -16.05 -4.68
N ALA A 302 -13.40 -15.57 -3.59
CA ALA A 302 -11.95 -15.47 -3.43
C ALA A 302 -11.27 -14.61 -4.51
N LYS A 303 -12.01 -13.66 -5.10
CA LYS A 303 -11.51 -12.66 -6.04
C LYS A 303 -11.68 -11.27 -5.42
N PHE A 304 -10.69 -10.41 -5.63
CA PHE A 304 -10.77 -9.01 -5.21
C PHE A 304 -11.58 -8.13 -6.18
N SER A 305 -12.02 -8.67 -7.32
CA SER A 305 -12.94 -7.96 -8.23
C SER A 305 -13.56 -8.90 -9.23
N GLN A 306 -14.80 -8.60 -9.60
CA GLN A 306 -15.49 -9.18 -10.75
C GLN A 306 -15.28 -8.31 -11.99
N VAL A 307 -15.27 -8.93 -13.17
CA VAL A 307 -15.03 -8.26 -14.45
C VAL A 307 -16.09 -8.70 -15.44
N PHE A 308 -16.76 -7.72 -16.03
CA PHE A 308 -17.84 -7.88 -16.98
C PHE A 308 -17.58 -7.01 -18.21
N PHE A 309 -18.04 -7.43 -19.38
CA PHE A 309 -18.20 -6.57 -20.55
C PHE A 309 -19.69 -6.33 -20.78
N GLY A 310 -20.02 -5.14 -21.27
CA GLY A 310 -21.41 -4.75 -21.44
C GLY A 310 -21.59 -3.42 -22.14
N SER A 311 -22.84 -2.97 -22.20
CA SER A 311 -23.23 -1.67 -22.74
C SER A 311 -23.82 -0.77 -21.66
N LEU A 312 -23.55 0.55 -21.76
CA LEU A 312 -24.34 1.53 -21.01
C LEU A 312 -25.73 1.63 -21.62
N LEU A 313 -26.74 1.67 -20.76
CA LEU A 313 -28.12 1.94 -21.09
C LEU A 313 -28.55 3.21 -20.36
N ARG A 314 -29.40 4.01 -20.99
CA ARG A 314 -29.99 5.18 -20.35
C ARG A 314 -31.48 5.17 -20.57
N THR A 315 -32.22 5.04 -19.48
CA THR A 315 -33.68 4.95 -19.50
C THR A 315 -34.24 6.33 -19.22
N ALA A 316 -34.88 6.94 -20.22
CA ALA A 316 -35.59 8.21 -20.08
C ALA A 316 -36.80 8.05 -19.15
N ARG A 317 -37.31 9.16 -18.61
CA ARG A 317 -38.50 9.14 -17.73
C ARG A 317 -39.76 8.56 -18.39
N GLY A 318 -39.79 8.53 -19.73
CA GLY A 318 -40.87 7.90 -20.53
C GLY A 318 -40.63 6.43 -20.91
N GLY A 319 -39.60 5.77 -20.37
CA GLY A 319 -39.32 4.35 -20.61
C GLY A 319 -38.46 4.04 -21.84
N THR A 320 -38.26 4.99 -22.76
CA THR A 320 -37.36 4.81 -23.91
C THR A 320 -35.92 4.67 -23.42
N SER A 321 -35.26 3.57 -23.80
CA SER A 321 -33.87 3.29 -23.44
C SER A 321 -32.95 3.53 -24.62
N THR A 322 -31.92 4.36 -24.45
CA THR A 322 -30.82 4.49 -25.42
C THR A 322 -29.64 3.62 -24.99
N VAL A 323 -28.90 3.09 -25.96
CA VAL A 323 -27.76 2.19 -25.74
C VAL A 323 -26.50 2.88 -26.23
N CYS A 324 -25.43 2.85 -25.44
CA CYS A 324 -24.11 3.24 -25.93
C CYS A 324 -23.57 2.13 -26.83
N GLU A 325 -23.30 2.46 -28.09
CA GLU A 325 -22.81 1.50 -29.10
C GLU A 325 -21.43 0.94 -28.76
N THR A 326 -20.63 1.69 -28.01
CA THR A 326 -19.29 1.27 -27.62
C THR A 326 -19.36 0.38 -26.38
N PRO A 327 -18.93 -0.89 -26.45
CA PRO A 327 -18.89 -1.75 -25.27
C PRO A 327 -17.82 -1.28 -24.30
N ILE A 328 -18.10 -1.48 -23.02
CA ILE A 328 -17.21 -1.13 -21.91
C ILE A 328 -17.00 -2.34 -21.01
N CYS A 329 -15.86 -2.38 -20.37
CA CYS A 329 -15.50 -3.30 -19.32
C CYS A 329 -15.86 -2.67 -17.98
N LEU A 330 -16.61 -3.39 -17.18
CA LEU A 330 -16.92 -3.10 -15.81
C LEU A 330 -16.04 -3.95 -14.88
N LYS A 331 -15.30 -3.31 -13.98
CA LYS A 331 -14.60 -3.97 -12.86
C LYS A 331 -15.30 -3.63 -11.55
N LEU A 332 -15.90 -4.62 -10.89
CA LEU A 332 -16.70 -4.49 -9.66
C LEU A 332 -15.90 -4.95 -8.43
N PHE A 333 -15.88 -4.14 -7.39
CA PHE A 333 -15.34 -4.50 -6.07
C PHE A 333 -16.48 -4.77 -5.10
N ASP A 334 -16.67 -6.05 -4.77
CA ASP A 334 -17.60 -6.50 -3.74
C ASP A 334 -16.80 -7.19 -2.63
N GLU A 335 -16.67 -6.50 -1.50
CA GLU A 335 -15.90 -6.98 -0.34
C GLU A 335 -16.50 -8.21 0.33
N VAL A 336 -17.79 -8.49 0.11
CA VAL A 336 -18.43 -9.74 0.54
C VAL A 336 -17.89 -10.95 -0.23
N LEU A 337 -17.26 -10.78 -1.38
CA LEU A 337 -16.63 -11.85 -2.16
C LEU A 337 -15.10 -11.91 -2.02
N PHE A 338 -14.51 -11.00 -1.25
CA PHE A 338 -13.07 -10.96 -1.05
C PHE A 338 -12.58 -12.17 -0.24
N PRO A 339 -11.39 -12.72 -0.58
CA PRO A 339 -10.81 -13.81 0.17
C PRO A 339 -10.41 -13.35 1.56
N ILE A 340 -10.81 -14.11 2.57
CA ILE A 340 -10.36 -13.94 3.96
C ILE A 340 -9.44 -15.10 4.31
N LYS A 341 -8.19 -14.78 4.68
CA LYS A 341 -7.18 -15.77 5.09
C LYS A 341 -7.05 -15.85 6.61
N VAL A 342 -8.18 -15.79 7.31
CA VAL A 342 -8.20 -15.88 8.77
C VAL A 342 -8.31 -17.35 9.16
N ARG A 343 -7.37 -17.82 9.97
CA ARG A 343 -7.49 -19.10 10.66
C ARG A 343 -8.06 -18.84 12.05
N ILE A 344 -8.97 -19.69 12.52
CA ILE A 344 -9.58 -19.51 13.85
C ILE A 344 -8.52 -19.61 14.96
N GLU A 345 -7.45 -20.37 14.70
CA GLU A 345 -6.30 -20.50 15.59
C GLU A 345 -5.55 -19.16 15.75
N ASP A 346 -5.52 -18.33 14.70
CA ASP A 346 -4.88 -17.01 14.74
C ASP A 346 -5.66 -16.05 15.66
N LEU A 347 -6.98 -16.24 15.81
CA LEU A 347 -7.82 -15.46 16.74
C LEU A 347 -7.52 -15.78 18.20
N ALA A 348 -6.93 -16.95 18.50
CA ALA A 348 -6.54 -17.32 19.87
C ALA A 348 -5.20 -16.73 20.29
N SER A 349 -4.28 -16.57 19.34
CA SER A 349 -2.92 -16.10 19.60
C SER A 349 -2.81 -14.57 19.52
N ASP A 350 -3.36 -13.95 18.46
CA ASP A 350 -3.38 -12.50 18.30
C ASP A 350 -4.46 -12.09 17.27
N PRO A 351 -5.67 -11.67 17.72
CA PRO A 351 -6.76 -11.23 16.84
C PRO A 351 -6.35 -10.11 15.86
N ARG A 352 -5.31 -9.32 16.21
CA ARG A 352 -4.83 -8.22 15.37
C ARG A 352 -4.23 -8.74 14.07
N ASN A 353 -3.64 -9.94 14.07
CA ASN A 353 -3.05 -10.52 12.87
C ASN A 353 -4.10 -11.05 11.90
N CYS A 354 -5.26 -11.49 12.41
CA CYS A 354 -6.35 -12.02 11.61
C CYS A 354 -6.88 -10.98 10.63
N CYS A 355 -7.13 -9.77 11.12
CA CYS A 355 -7.81 -8.75 10.33
C CYS A 355 -6.86 -7.91 9.45
N ARG A 356 -5.54 -8.17 9.48
CA ARG A 356 -4.56 -7.47 8.61
C ARG A 356 -4.73 -7.75 7.13
N SER A 357 -5.27 -8.91 6.79
CA SER A 357 -5.55 -9.30 5.41
C SER A 357 -6.95 -8.90 4.93
N LEU A 358 -7.73 -8.21 5.76
CA LEU A 358 -9.02 -7.68 5.31
C LEU A 358 -8.77 -6.54 4.33
N HIS A 359 -9.53 -6.57 3.24
CA HIS A 359 -9.52 -5.55 2.21
C HIS A 359 -10.92 -4.97 2.13
N PHE A 360 -11.00 -3.64 2.04
CA PHE A 360 -12.27 -2.95 1.81
C PHE A 360 -12.42 -2.65 0.31
N ALA A 361 -13.65 -2.70 -0.19
CA ALA A 361 -13.95 -2.39 -1.59
C ALA A 361 -13.53 -0.95 -1.92
N SER A 362 -13.78 -0.01 -0.99
CA SER A 362 -13.36 1.38 -1.10
C SER A 362 -11.84 1.54 -1.19
N ASP A 363 -11.07 0.84 -0.35
CA ASP A 363 -9.61 0.87 -0.40
C ASP A 363 -9.05 0.29 -1.70
N MET A 364 -9.62 -0.80 -2.20
CA MET A 364 -9.24 -1.38 -3.49
C MET A 364 -9.53 -0.39 -4.62
N MET A 365 -10.67 0.29 -4.57
CA MET A 365 -11.01 1.31 -5.56
C MET A 365 -10.09 2.54 -5.46
N ARG A 366 -9.75 3.04 -4.26
CA ARG A 366 -8.79 4.14 -4.07
C ARG A 366 -7.41 3.77 -4.63
N ARG A 367 -6.95 2.54 -4.40
CA ARG A 367 -5.67 2.04 -4.95
C ARG A 367 -5.68 2.01 -6.47
N GLU A 368 -6.79 1.63 -7.08
CA GLU A 368 -6.86 1.64 -8.53
C GLU A 368 -6.98 3.06 -9.10
N HIS A 369 -7.80 3.93 -8.48
CA HIS A 369 -7.83 5.36 -8.80
C HIS A 369 -6.43 5.96 -8.76
N ALA A 370 -5.71 5.71 -7.67
CA ALA A 370 -4.32 6.12 -7.52
C ALA A 370 -3.44 5.59 -8.66
N THR A 371 -3.59 4.34 -9.05
CA THR A 371 -2.82 3.74 -10.15
C THR A 371 -3.11 4.44 -11.47
N TYR A 372 -4.37 4.68 -11.81
CA TYR A 372 -4.77 5.39 -13.03
C TYR A 372 -4.32 6.85 -13.07
N GLN A 373 -4.34 7.53 -11.92
CA GLN A 373 -3.81 8.89 -11.81
C GLN A 373 -2.29 8.90 -12.00
N ARG A 374 -1.58 7.97 -11.35
CA ARG A 374 -0.11 7.86 -11.43
C ARG A 374 0.40 7.45 -12.80
N LEU A 375 -0.39 6.71 -13.56
CA LEU A 375 -0.03 6.19 -14.86
C LEU A 375 -0.92 6.75 -15.96
N GLN A 376 -1.47 7.96 -15.75
CA GLN A 376 -2.43 8.57 -16.67
C GLN A 376 -1.88 8.70 -18.09
N TYR A 377 -0.59 9.03 -18.23
CA TYR A 377 0.07 9.15 -19.53
C TYR A 377 0.17 7.81 -20.30
N LEU A 378 -0.05 6.67 -19.65
CA LEU A 378 -0.06 5.34 -20.27
C LEU A 378 -1.48 4.84 -20.61
N GLN A 379 -2.52 5.64 -20.36
CA GLN A 379 -3.88 5.29 -20.76
C GLN A 379 -4.03 5.36 -22.28
N GLY A 380 -4.64 4.32 -22.84
CA GLY A 380 -4.71 4.10 -24.29
C GLY A 380 -3.54 3.27 -24.83
N THR A 381 -2.48 3.03 -24.06
CA THR A 381 -1.32 2.21 -24.50
C THR A 381 -1.15 0.97 -23.63
N LEU A 382 -0.45 1.07 -22.51
CA LEU A 382 -0.28 -0.03 -21.54
C LEU A 382 -1.50 -0.19 -20.63
N LEU A 383 -2.22 0.90 -20.39
CA LEU A 383 -3.45 0.89 -19.60
C LEU A 383 -4.66 1.14 -20.50
N PRO A 384 -5.81 0.53 -20.21
CA PRO A 384 -7.05 0.92 -20.86
C PRO A 384 -7.43 2.35 -20.44
N HIS A 385 -8.26 3.01 -21.25
CA HIS A 385 -8.88 4.26 -20.83
C HIS A 385 -9.81 4.01 -19.66
N ASN A 386 -9.69 4.82 -18.62
CA ASN A 386 -10.59 4.83 -17.47
C ASN A 386 -11.71 5.86 -17.67
N TYR A 387 -12.96 5.41 -17.63
CA TYR A 387 -14.14 6.25 -17.80
C TYR A 387 -14.76 6.74 -16.49
N GLY A 388 -14.18 6.34 -15.37
CA GLY A 388 -14.53 6.89 -14.06
C GLY A 388 -14.69 5.82 -12.98
N PHE A 389 -14.95 6.33 -11.79
CA PHE A 389 -15.19 5.55 -10.58
C PHE A 389 -16.58 5.89 -10.09
N HIS A 390 -17.47 4.93 -10.14
CA HIS A 390 -18.88 5.16 -9.83
C HIS A 390 -19.43 4.06 -8.90
N GLU A 391 -20.66 4.25 -8.42
CA GLU A 391 -21.33 3.31 -7.52
C GLU A 391 -22.38 2.51 -8.27
N VAL A 392 -22.44 1.22 -7.97
CA VAL A 392 -23.37 0.26 -8.56
C VAL A 392 -24.43 -0.04 -7.56
N CYS A 393 -25.68 0.13 -7.96
CA CYS A 393 -26.80 -0.37 -7.19
C CYS A 393 -27.46 -1.47 -8.01
N ASP A 394 -27.47 -2.69 -7.49
CA ASP A 394 -28.47 -3.66 -7.91
C ASP A 394 -29.75 -3.34 -7.13
N ILE A 395 -30.91 -3.48 -7.79
CA ILE A 395 -32.22 -3.41 -7.13
C ILE A 395 -32.34 -4.52 -6.06
N CYS A 396 -31.51 -5.57 -6.15
CA CYS A 396 -31.53 -6.74 -5.26
C CYS A 396 -30.32 -6.90 -4.31
N LEU A 397 -29.23 -6.11 -4.42
CA LEU A 397 -28.05 -6.25 -3.56
C LEU A 397 -27.87 -4.98 -2.72
N SER A 398 -28.18 -5.05 -1.43
CA SER A 398 -28.06 -3.94 -0.47
C SER A 398 -26.62 -3.66 -0.03
N ILE A 399 -25.63 -3.88 -0.90
CA ILE A 399 -24.21 -3.81 -0.56
C ILE A 399 -23.57 -2.80 -1.52
N SER A 400 -23.00 -1.73 -0.96
CA SER A 400 -22.29 -0.69 -1.71
C SER A 400 -21.20 -1.32 -2.57
N CYS A 401 -21.47 -1.44 -3.87
CA CYS A 401 -20.51 -1.95 -4.82
C CYS A 401 -19.88 -0.78 -5.57
N TYR A 402 -18.57 -0.84 -5.70
CA TYR A 402 -17.74 0.22 -6.23
C TYR A 402 -17.11 -0.26 -7.55
N TRP A 403 -17.13 0.54 -8.61
CA TRP A 403 -16.63 0.07 -9.91
C TRP A 403 -15.71 1.01 -10.70
N ILE A 404 -15.13 0.44 -11.76
CA ILE A 404 -14.31 1.14 -12.76
C ILE A 404 -14.77 0.74 -14.15
N LEU A 405 -14.91 1.73 -15.03
CA LEU A 405 -15.20 1.53 -16.45
C LEU A 405 -13.91 1.60 -17.28
N HIS A 406 -13.63 0.54 -18.03
CA HIS A 406 -12.53 0.45 -18.99
C HIS A 406 -13.04 0.27 -20.41
N SER A 407 -12.37 0.81 -21.43
CA SER A 407 -12.56 0.33 -22.81
C SER A 407 -11.40 -0.62 -23.17
N LEU A 408 -11.74 -1.86 -23.52
CA LEU A 408 -10.79 -2.95 -23.83
C LEU A 408 -11.12 -3.59 -25.19
N LEU A 409 -11.33 -2.77 -26.21
CA LEU A 409 -11.83 -3.20 -27.51
C LEU A 409 -10.90 -4.08 -28.37
N SER A 410 -9.66 -4.44 -27.95
CA SER A 410 -8.83 -5.34 -28.78
C SER A 410 -7.92 -6.36 -28.06
N LEU A 411 -7.86 -6.38 -26.72
CA LEU A 411 -7.07 -7.39 -26.00
C LEU A 411 -7.66 -8.81 -26.18
N MET A 412 -8.91 -8.90 -26.61
CA MET A 412 -9.59 -10.14 -26.99
C MET A 412 -9.15 -10.69 -28.35
N GLU A 413 -8.67 -9.87 -29.29
CA GLU A 413 -8.18 -10.36 -30.59
C GLU A 413 -6.74 -10.88 -30.52
N GLY A 414 -5.93 -10.38 -29.58
CA GLY A 414 -4.57 -10.87 -29.34
C GLY A 414 -4.48 -12.13 -28.47
N LEU A 415 -5.44 -12.36 -27.57
CA LEU A 415 -5.42 -13.50 -26.64
C LEU A 415 -6.14 -14.75 -27.18
N SER A 416 -7.04 -14.62 -28.16
CA SER A 416 -7.66 -15.78 -28.84
C SER A 416 -6.67 -16.53 -29.73
N GLY A 417 -5.64 -15.86 -30.27
CA GLY A 417 -4.57 -16.49 -31.05
C GLY A 417 -3.44 -17.15 -30.21
N ALA A 418 -3.41 -16.94 -28.89
CA ALA A 418 -2.37 -17.48 -28.01
C ALA A 418 -2.80 -18.73 -27.22
N PHE A 419 -4.07 -19.13 -27.36
CA PHE A 419 -4.64 -20.33 -26.70
C PHE A 419 -5.43 -21.22 -27.70
N SER A 420 -5.11 -21.14 -28.99
CA SER A 420 -5.49 -22.17 -29.98
C SER A 420 -4.31 -23.04 -30.35
#